data_AF-A0A6P5RMV9-F1
#
_entry.id   AF-A0A6P5RMV9-F1
#
_cell.length_a   1.000
_cell.length_b   1.000
_cell.length_c   1.000
_cell.angle_alpha   90.00
_cell.angle_beta   90.00
_cell.angle_gamma   90.00
#
_symmetry.space_group_name_H-M   'P 1'
#
loop_
_entity.id
_entity.type
_entity.pdbx_description
1 polymer ?
#
loop_
_entity_poly.entity_id
_entity_poly.type
_entity_poly.pdbx_seq_one_letter_code
_entity_poly.pdbx_strand_id
1 'polypeptide(L)'
;MMHRTLSNAKTITNLIHQGQSRQAIVLFHQVLKNGFKITEFLLSAIVRACGRVAAIKEGKQFHCMAIKHGFNRDMILMTSLLDMYSKCNNITEARLVFDEMPQRDVIATNSMISGLCWSHLTLEAIELFSNMSRRDAGSWNSLISGLGHNSEGRTGLVFFEKMRLEGAEVDVMTMVSVLSICSDLAALSNGKQCHGLVIKYGFELGYLPVGNAIIDMYAKCGCMEDACLCFKNMPLKNVISWTALITGYGKQGRGLEALEAFDTMEVEGVAPNKITFLGALYACSHAGLVQEGWRVFNTMVHKYSIAPMMEHYTCMVDLLARSNCFSEAYKFIERMPVKPDTRLLTAFLSSCCTHKNLELARSVGKKLLESAPEEAGAYMLLSNFYGLAGDLQGVAKVRRLMLDRGIRKEKACTWIEINKTVHSFQSGDRSHPLSKEIYNYLQHLFKKLKSNGYVPDTSMVMQNVDEQRKEEIVLGHSEKLAIGLGLISTPPGTRIVIVKNLRMCVDCHVVTGLISKIEGREIVARDSNRFHHFKDGLCSCENHW
;
A
#
# COMPACT_ATOMS: atom_id res chain seq x y z
N MET A 1 31.34 7.61 -43.07
CA MET A 1 30.92 8.21 -41.77
C MET A 1 29.43 7.99 -41.46
N MET A 2 28.49 8.40 -42.33
CA MET A 2 27.02 8.24 -42.13
C MET A 2 26.53 6.85 -41.70
N HIS A 3 27.06 5.76 -42.28
CA HIS A 3 26.65 4.40 -41.93
C HIS A 3 26.97 3.99 -40.48
N ARG A 4 28.11 4.45 -39.92
CA ARG A 4 28.46 4.21 -38.52
C ARG A 4 27.61 5.06 -37.57
N THR A 5 27.21 6.25 -38.03
CA THR A 5 26.38 7.19 -37.25
C THR A 5 24.98 6.65 -37.00
N LEU A 6 24.33 6.09 -38.03
CA LEU A 6 23.01 5.46 -37.90
C LEU A 6 23.04 4.18 -37.04
N SER A 7 24.14 3.41 -37.13
CA SER A 7 24.32 2.18 -36.37
C SER A 7 24.34 2.44 -34.86
N ASN A 8 25.10 3.43 -34.38
CA ASN A 8 25.24 3.68 -32.95
C ASN A 8 23.98 4.24 -32.29
N ALA A 9 23.25 5.15 -32.96
CA ALA A 9 21.98 5.68 -32.46
C ALA A 9 20.94 4.55 -32.31
N LYS A 10 20.83 3.68 -33.31
CA LYS A 10 19.92 2.52 -33.28
C LYS A 10 20.28 1.54 -32.16
N THR A 11 21.56 1.29 -31.93
CA THR A 11 22.02 0.44 -30.82
C THR A 11 21.66 1.04 -29.46
N ILE A 12 21.87 2.35 -29.26
CA ILE A 12 21.51 3.01 -28.00
C ILE A 12 20.00 2.92 -27.75
N THR A 13 19.18 3.22 -28.76
CA THR A 13 17.71 3.12 -28.65
C THR A 13 17.27 1.68 -28.36
N ASN A 14 17.89 0.69 -29.01
CA ASN A 14 17.61 -0.73 -28.75
C ASN A 14 17.96 -1.15 -27.31
N LEU A 15 19.12 -0.73 -26.77
CA LEU A 15 19.49 -1.00 -25.38
C LEU A 15 18.47 -0.43 -24.40
N ILE A 16 17.95 0.78 -24.68
CA ILE A 16 16.90 1.41 -23.88
C ILE A 16 15.59 0.60 -23.96
N HIS A 17 15.21 0.12 -25.14
CA HIS A 17 14.02 -0.74 -25.30
C HIS A 17 14.16 -2.09 -24.58
N GLN A 18 15.38 -2.62 -24.48
CA GLN A 18 15.70 -3.84 -23.73
C GLN A 18 15.84 -3.60 -22.21
N GLY A 19 15.60 -2.38 -21.72
CA GLY A 19 15.72 -2.03 -20.30
C GLY A 19 17.17 -1.85 -19.82
N GLN A 20 18.17 -1.98 -20.69
CA GLN A 20 19.60 -1.85 -20.39
C GLN A 20 20.04 -0.38 -20.34
N SER A 21 19.28 0.45 -19.62
CA SER A 21 19.42 1.91 -19.58
C SER A 21 20.82 2.36 -19.13
N ARG A 22 21.45 1.64 -18.19
CA ARG A 22 22.79 1.97 -17.69
C ARG A 22 23.88 1.74 -18.75
N GLN A 23 23.77 0.67 -19.53
CA GLN A 23 24.68 0.38 -20.64
C GLN A 23 24.50 1.39 -21.77
N ALA A 24 23.25 1.80 -22.05
CA ALA A 24 22.95 2.85 -23.02
C ALA A 24 23.64 4.17 -22.64
N ILE A 25 23.59 4.59 -21.37
CA ILE A 25 24.26 5.82 -20.86
C ILE A 25 25.78 5.76 -21.05
N VAL A 26 26.39 4.61 -20.76
CA VAL A 26 27.85 4.41 -20.95
C VAL A 26 28.22 4.47 -22.43
N LEU A 27 27.47 3.78 -23.30
CA LEU A 27 27.70 3.79 -24.74
C LEU A 27 27.55 5.19 -25.32
N PHE A 28 26.54 5.96 -24.89
CA PHE A 28 26.35 7.34 -25.32
C PHE A 28 27.56 8.22 -24.98
N HIS A 29 28.14 8.10 -23.78
CA HIS A 29 29.38 8.82 -23.42
C HIS A 29 30.57 8.44 -24.30
N GLN A 30 30.73 7.17 -24.66
CA GLN A 30 31.80 6.73 -25.56
C GLN A 30 31.62 7.30 -26.96
N VAL A 31 30.38 7.33 -27.46
CA VAL A 31 30.04 7.88 -28.77
C VAL A 31 30.26 9.39 -28.81
N LEU A 32 29.98 10.12 -27.72
CA LEU A 32 30.28 11.55 -27.59
C LEU A 32 31.78 11.85 -27.70
N LYS A 33 32.64 11.04 -27.06
CA LYS A 33 34.11 11.20 -27.14
C LYS A 33 34.64 11.05 -28.58
N ASN A 34 33.93 10.33 -29.43
CA ASN A 34 34.29 10.11 -30.84
C ASN A 34 33.77 11.19 -31.80
N GLY A 35 33.31 12.34 -31.29
CA GLY A 35 32.89 13.49 -32.10
C GLY A 35 31.51 13.32 -32.77
N PHE A 36 30.65 12.48 -32.22
CA PHE A 36 29.31 12.24 -32.76
C PHE A 36 28.42 13.49 -32.66
N LYS A 37 27.68 13.80 -33.74
CA LYS A 37 26.73 14.91 -33.76
C LYS A 37 25.50 14.59 -32.92
N ILE A 38 25.30 15.34 -31.84
CA ILE A 38 24.14 15.19 -30.95
C ILE A 38 22.87 15.70 -31.66
N THR A 39 21.78 14.96 -31.50
CA THR A 39 20.43 15.36 -31.95
C THR A 39 19.48 15.38 -30.76
N GLU A 40 18.43 16.19 -30.83
CA GLU A 40 17.37 16.29 -29.81
C GLU A 40 16.73 14.92 -29.50
N PHE A 41 16.46 14.10 -30.53
CA PHE A 41 15.87 12.76 -30.38
C PHE A 41 16.75 11.81 -29.56
N LEU A 42 18.05 11.79 -29.86
CA LEU A 42 18.99 10.90 -29.16
C LEU A 42 19.21 11.38 -27.72
N LEU A 43 19.26 12.70 -27.51
CA LEU A 43 19.36 13.30 -26.18
C LEU A 43 18.10 13.05 -25.35
N SER A 44 16.91 13.15 -25.96
CA SER A 44 15.63 12.82 -25.32
C SER A 44 15.57 11.34 -24.90
N ALA A 45 16.04 10.43 -25.76
CA ALA A 45 16.10 9.01 -25.44
C ALA A 45 17.04 8.71 -24.25
N ILE A 46 18.24 9.32 -24.24
CA ILE A 46 19.21 9.07 -23.16
C ILE A 46 18.79 9.70 -21.83
N VAL A 47 18.15 10.88 -21.87
CA VAL A 47 17.57 11.52 -20.68
C VAL A 47 16.47 10.65 -20.07
N ARG A 48 15.57 10.07 -20.89
CA ARG A 48 14.60 9.07 -20.40
C ARG A 48 15.28 7.85 -19.78
N ALA A 49 16.41 7.41 -20.35
CA ALA A 49 17.20 6.31 -19.78
C ALA A 49 17.76 6.68 -18.40
N CYS A 50 18.25 7.91 -18.21
CA CYS A 50 18.69 8.42 -16.91
C CYS A 50 17.57 8.40 -15.88
N GLY A 51 16.36 8.84 -16.26
CA GLY A 51 15.20 8.81 -15.37
C GLY A 51 14.85 7.40 -14.90
N ARG A 52 14.95 6.39 -15.78
CA ARG A 52 14.69 4.97 -15.44
C ARG A 52 15.65 4.38 -14.41
N VAL A 53 16.87 4.91 -14.30
CA VAL A 53 17.90 4.42 -13.35
C VAL A 53 18.24 5.44 -12.27
N ALA A 54 17.45 6.51 -12.14
CA ALA A 54 17.69 7.63 -11.23
C ALA A 54 19.12 8.22 -11.34
N ALA A 55 19.68 8.28 -12.56
CA ALA A 55 21.02 8.78 -12.83
C ALA A 55 21.05 10.32 -12.94
N ILE A 56 20.87 10.99 -11.79
CA ILE A 56 20.73 12.45 -11.73
C ILE A 56 21.97 13.22 -12.20
N LYS A 57 23.17 12.68 -11.96
CA LYS A 57 24.43 13.37 -12.34
C LYS A 57 24.58 13.44 -13.85
N GLU A 58 24.38 12.30 -14.51
CA GLU A 58 24.38 12.16 -15.96
C GLU A 58 23.22 12.94 -16.58
N GLY A 59 22.03 12.89 -15.96
CA GLY A 59 20.87 13.69 -16.35
C GLY A 59 21.16 15.20 -16.38
N LYS A 60 21.81 15.75 -15.34
CA LYS A 60 22.24 17.16 -15.30
C LYS A 60 23.25 17.50 -16.40
N GLN A 61 24.20 16.61 -16.68
CA GLN A 61 25.16 16.82 -17.79
C GLN A 61 24.45 16.89 -19.14
N PHE A 62 23.49 16.01 -19.39
CA PHE A 62 22.70 16.01 -20.61
C PHE A 62 21.75 17.22 -20.70
N HIS A 63 21.24 17.72 -19.58
CA HIS A 63 20.51 18.98 -19.54
C HIS A 63 21.41 20.17 -19.95
N CYS A 64 22.60 20.30 -19.36
CA CYS A 64 23.55 21.34 -19.77
C CYS A 64 23.93 21.22 -21.26
N MET A 65 24.05 20.00 -21.77
CA MET A 65 24.30 19.74 -23.18
C MET A 65 23.13 20.19 -24.08
N ALA A 66 21.88 19.98 -23.65
CA ALA A 66 20.70 20.49 -24.34
C ALA A 66 20.76 22.03 -24.48
N ILE A 67 21.08 22.73 -23.39
CA ILE A 67 21.21 24.19 -23.38
C ILE A 67 22.35 24.64 -24.31
N LYS A 68 23.54 24.03 -24.19
CA LYS A 68 24.73 24.38 -24.99
C LYS A 68 24.50 24.24 -26.50
N HIS A 69 23.72 23.25 -26.92
CA HIS A 69 23.40 23.01 -28.32
C HIS A 69 22.13 23.74 -28.80
N GLY A 70 21.47 24.52 -27.95
CA GLY A 70 20.26 25.27 -28.30
C GLY A 70 18.99 24.44 -28.41
N PHE A 71 18.98 23.23 -27.84
CA PHE A 71 17.82 22.33 -27.84
C PHE A 71 16.82 22.61 -26.70
N ASN A 72 17.03 23.68 -25.92
CA ASN A 72 16.13 24.09 -24.82
C ASN A 72 14.75 24.59 -25.30
N ARG A 73 14.53 24.69 -26.61
CA ARG A 73 13.22 24.97 -27.23
C ARG A 73 12.52 23.73 -27.76
N ASP A 74 13.16 22.56 -27.75
CA ASP A 74 12.56 21.31 -28.21
C ASP A 74 11.64 20.73 -27.12
N MET A 75 10.34 20.68 -27.39
CA MET A 75 9.33 20.31 -26.39
C MET A 75 9.44 18.85 -25.95
N ILE A 76 9.84 17.94 -26.85
CA ILE A 76 9.99 16.51 -26.53
C ILE A 76 11.16 16.29 -25.58
N LEU A 77 12.29 16.95 -25.83
CA LEU A 77 13.46 16.92 -24.97
C LEU A 77 13.18 17.57 -23.61
N MET A 78 12.55 18.75 -23.58
CA MET A 78 12.22 19.44 -22.33
C MET A 78 11.24 18.63 -21.47
N THR A 79 10.21 18.03 -22.10
CA THR A 79 9.30 17.09 -21.40
C THR A 79 10.04 15.86 -20.88
N SER A 80 11.02 15.34 -21.64
CA SER A 80 11.84 14.21 -21.20
C SER A 80 12.76 14.58 -20.02
N LEU A 81 13.30 15.80 -20.01
CA LEU A 81 14.10 16.33 -18.90
C LEU A 81 13.25 16.50 -17.64
N LEU A 82 12.04 17.03 -17.79
CA LEU A 82 11.07 17.14 -16.70
C LEU A 82 10.77 15.76 -16.09
N ASP A 83 10.37 14.78 -16.91
CA ASP A 83 10.13 13.40 -16.45
C ASP A 83 11.37 12.79 -15.76
N MET A 84 12.57 13.04 -16.30
CA MET A 84 13.82 12.57 -15.70
C MET A 84 14.05 13.18 -14.32
N TYR A 85 13.92 14.50 -14.16
CA TYR A 85 14.09 15.17 -12.88
C TYR A 85 13.05 14.73 -11.86
N SER A 86 11.78 14.58 -12.26
CA SER A 86 10.72 14.02 -11.42
C SER A 86 11.04 12.60 -10.95
N LYS A 87 11.50 11.70 -11.85
CA LYS A 87 11.93 10.33 -11.48
C LYS A 87 13.15 10.29 -10.56
N CYS A 88 14.01 11.30 -10.66
CA CYS A 88 15.19 11.43 -9.79
C CYS A 88 14.87 12.12 -8.45
N ASN A 89 13.59 12.32 -8.11
CA ASN A 89 13.15 13.01 -6.90
C ASN A 89 13.72 14.43 -6.76
N ASN A 90 13.88 15.13 -7.88
CA ASN A 90 14.36 16.52 -7.91
C ASN A 90 13.31 17.43 -8.56
N ILE A 91 12.21 17.63 -7.81
CA ILE A 91 11.07 18.41 -8.28
C ILE A 91 11.38 19.89 -8.51
N THR A 92 12.37 20.44 -7.79
CA THR A 92 12.80 21.84 -7.95
C THR A 92 13.37 22.07 -9.34
N GLU A 93 14.27 21.23 -9.81
CA GLU A 93 14.82 21.33 -11.17
C GLU A 93 13.75 21.02 -12.24
N ALA A 94 12.86 20.06 -11.97
CA ALA A 94 11.74 19.77 -12.87
C ALA A 94 10.83 21.00 -13.05
N ARG A 95 10.56 21.74 -11.96
CA ARG A 95 9.80 22.99 -11.98
C ARG A 95 10.52 24.08 -12.77
N LEU A 96 11.83 24.24 -12.58
CA LEU A 96 12.62 25.19 -13.37
C LEU A 96 12.55 24.88 -14.87
N VAL A 97 12.76 23.61 -15.25
CA VAL A 97 12.63 23.16 -16.64
C VAL A 97 11.23 23.49 -17.17
N PHE A 98 10.18 23.18 -16.42
CA PHE A 98 8.79 23.47 -16.80
C PHE A 98 8.52 24.98 -16.97
N ASP A 99 9.08 25.79 -16.08
CA ASP A 99 8.88 27.23 -16.08
C ASP A 99 9.58 27.91 -17.26
N GLU A 100 10.75 27.42 -17.65
CA GLU A 100 11.54 27.87 -18.80
C GLU A 100 10.99 27.43 -20.17
N MET A 101 10.03 26.48 -20.22
CA MET A 101 9.45 26.02 -21.48
C MET A 101 8.73 27.17 -22.21
N PRO A 102 9.07 27.46 -23.49
CA PRO A 102 8.45 28.55 -24.25
C PRO A 102 6.94 28.36 -24.46
N GLN A 103 6.52 27.11 -24.62
CA GLN A 103 5.12 26.70 -24.70
C GLN A 103 4.93 25.43 -23.89
N ARG A 104 3.93 25.43 -23.01
CA ARG A 104 3.57 24.28 -22.19
C ARG A 104 2.38 23.61 -22.84
N ASP A 105 2.63 22.51 -23.52
CA ASP A 105 1.56 21.69 -24.04
C ASP A 105 0.93 20.84 -22.92
N VAL A 106 -0.14 20.15 -23.28
CA VAL A 106 -0.87 19.28 -22.35
C VAL A 106 0.05 18.18 -21.81
N ILE A 107 0.97 17.66 -22.63
CA ILE A 107 1.87 16.55 -22.26
C ILE A 107 2.89 16.99 -21.21
N ALA A 108 3.51 18.16 -21.38
CA ALA A 108 4.43 18.73 -20.41
C ALA A 108 3.73 18.99 -19.08
N THR A 109 2.52 19.52 -19.13
CA THR A 109 1.71 19.80 -17.92
C THR A 109 1.31 18.51 -17.20
N ASN A 110 0.87 17.48 -17.94
CA ASN A 110 0.57 16.15 -17.39
C ASN A 110 1.79 15.52 -16.70
N SER A 111 2.98 15.68 -17.31
CA SER A 111 4.24 15.19 -16.75
C SER A 111 4.59 15.92 -15.44
N MET A 112 4.34 17.24 -15.38
CA MET A 112 4.54 18.04 -14.16
C MET A 112 3.55 17.64 -13.05
N ILE A 113 2.28 17.43 -13.38
CA ILE A 113 1.26 16.93 -12.44
C ILE A 113 1.71 15.59 -11.84
N SER A 114 2.14 14.64 -12.68
CA SER A 114 2.65 13.34 -12.20
C SER A 114 3.90 13.51 -11.31
N GLY A 115 4.82 14.40 -11.68
CA GLY A 115 6.02 14.69 -10.88
C GLY A 115 5.71 15.31 -9.51
N LEU A 116 4.74 16.24 -9.45
CA LEU A 116 4.26 16.83 -8.21
C LEU A 116 3.61 15.77 -7.31
N CYS A 117 2.76 14.90 -7.88
CA CYS A 117 2.18 13.78 -7.15
C CYS A 117 3.26 12.83 -6.61
N TRP A 118 4.29 12.49 -7.37
CA TRP A 118 5.39 11.64 -6.86
C TRP A 118 6.21 12.30 -5.75
N SER A 119 6.18 13.63 -5.68
CA SER A 119 6.85 14.41 -4.63
C SER A 119 5.95 14.70 -3.43
N HIS A 120 4.77 14.06 -3.35
CA HIS A 120 3.75 14.30 -2.32
C HIS A 120 3.22 15.75 -2.27
N LEU A 121 3.32 16.50 -3.38
CA LEU A 121 2.83 17.88 -3.54
C LEU A 121 1.47 17.92 -4.27
N THR A 122 0.49 17.18 -3.75
CA THR A 122 -0.80 16.95 -4.40
C THR A 122 -1.66 18.19 -4.54
N LEU A 123 -1.60 19.14 -3.60
CA LEU A 123 -2.33 20.41 -3.68
C LEU A 123 -1.87 21.25 -4.89
N GLU A 124 -0.55 21.36 -5.10
CA GLU A 124 0.02 22.05 -6.25
C GLU A 124 -0.33 21.34 -7.57
N ALA A 125 -0.41 20.00 -7.55
CA ALA A 125 -0.83 19.22 -8.72
C ALA A 125 -2.30 19.50 -9.08
N ILE A 126 -3.19 19.58 -8.08
CA ILE A 126 -4.61 19.92 -8.27
C ILE A 126 -4.76 21.36 -8.78
N GLU A 127 -3.99 22.30 -8.25
CA GLU A 127 -3.99 23.69 -8.70
C GLU A 127 -3.55 23.80 -10.16
N LEU A 128 -2.41 23.17 -10.51
CA LEU A 128 -1.91 23.15 -11.87
C LEU A 128 -2.93 22.53 -12.83
N PHE A 129 -3.55 21.41 -12.46
CA PHE A 129 -4.61 20.77 -13.24
C PHE A 129 -5.85 21.66 -13.42
N SER A 130 -6.24 22.40 -12.38
CA SER A 130 -7.41 23.28 -12.41
C SER A 130 -7.18 24.51 -13.30
N ASN A 131 -5.93 24.95 -13.43
CA ASN A 131 -5.52 26.08 -14.28
C ASN A 131 -5.30 25.70 -15.76
N MET A 132 -5.47 24.43 -16.14
CA MET A 132 -5.32 23.99 -17.52
C MET A 132 -6.49 24.49 -18.39
N SER A 133 -6.16 25.18 -19.49
CA SER A 133 -7.17 25.63 -20.47
C SER A 133 -7.76 24.49 -21.31
N ARG A 134 -6.99 23.43 -21.54
CA ARG A 134 -7.41 22.21 -22.23
C ARG A 134 -6.88 21.00 -21.48
N ARG A 135 -7.73 20.01 -21.28
CA ARG A 135 -7.43 18.74 -20.60
C ARG A 135 -7.76 17.58 -21.52
N ASP A 136 -6.91 16.57 -21.56
CA ASP A 136 -7.15 15.30 -22.25
C ASP A 136 -7.31 14.15 -21.24
N ALA A 137 -7.58 12.93 -21.70
CA ALA A 137 -7.65 11.75 -20.85
C ALA A 137 -6.36 11.55 -20.04
N GLY A 138 -5.20 11.87 -20.64
CA GLY A 138 -3.90 11.87 -19.97
C GLY A 138 -3.84 12.81 -18.77
N SER A 139 -4.39 14.02 -18.87
CA SER A 139 -4.43 14.99 -17.77
C SER A 139 -5.19 14.44 -16.56
N TRP A 140 -6.37 13.86 -16.79
CA TRP A 140 -7.18 13.26 -15.75
C TRP A 140 -6.48 12.04 -15.13
N ASN A 141 -5.91 11.17 -15.97
CA ASN A 141 -5.21 9.96 -15.54
C ASN A 141 -3.99 10.30 -14.68
N SER A 142 -3.18 11.31 -15.06
CA SER A 142 -2.04 11.79 -14.29
C SER A 142 -2.44 12.23 -12.88
N LEU A 143 -3.54 12.99 -12.76
CA LEU A 143 -4.02 13.46 -11.46
C LEU A 143 -4.67 12.33 -10.64
N ILE A 144 -5.59 11.55 -11.22
CA ILE A 144 -6.33 10.51 -10.51
C ILE A 144 -5.37 9.42 -10.00
N SER A 145 -4.47 8.92 -10.86
CA SER A 145 -3.47 7.93 -10.43
C SER A 145 -2.50 8.50 -9.39
N GLY A 146 -2.09 9.76 -9.55
CA GLY A 146 -1.25 10.47 -8.60
C GLY A 146 -1.89 10.60 -7.23
N LEU A 147 -3.16 10.99 -7.15
CA LEU A 147 -3.92 11.06 -5.89
C LEU A 147 -4.08 9.68 -5.24
N GLY A 148 -4.33 8.65 -6.04
CA GLY A 148 -4.38 7.26 -5.55
C GLY A 148 -3.09 6.84 -4.84
N HIS A 149 -1.93 7.07 -5.47
CA HIS A 149 -0.63 6.75 -4.87
C HIS A 149 -0.30 7.54 -3.60
N ASN A 150 -0.88 8.73 -3.42
CA ASN A 150 -0.67 9.59 -2.25
C ASN A 150 -1.61 9.30 -1.08
N SER A 151 -2.30 8.15 -1.08
CA SER A 151 -3.35 7.84 -0.09
C SER A 151 -4.51 8.85 -0.07
N GLU A 152 -4.68 9.62 -1.14
CA GLU A 152 -5.76 10.58 -1.34
C GLU A 152 -6.84 10.04 -2.29
N GLY A 153 -7.08 8.73 -2.21
CA GLY A 153 -8.01 8.03 -3.10
C GLY A 153 -9.43 8.63 -3.13
N ARG A 154 -9.90 9.21 -2.01
CA ARG A 154 -11.21 9.88 -1.96
C ARG A 154 -11.29 11.07 -2.92
N THR A 155 -10.27 11.92 -2.87
CA THR A 155 -10.10 13.04 -3.79
C THR A 155 -10.00 12.52 -5.22
N GLY A 156 -9.27 11.42 -5.43
CA GLY A 156 -9.20 10.72 -6.73
C GLY A 156 -10.58 10.30 -7.27
N LEU A 157 -11.47 9.74 -6.44
CA LEU A 157 -12.84 9.39 -6.83
C LEU A 157 -13.70 10.63 -7.16
N VAL A 158 -13.51 11.73 -6.44
CA VAL A 158 -14.19 13.01 -6.74
C VAL A 158 -13.74 13.54 -8.11
N PHE A 159 -12.45 13.50 -8.42
CA PHE A 159 -11.95 13.89 -9.74
C PHE A 159 -12.40 12.95 -10.85
N PHE A 160 -12.53 11.65 -10.58
CA PHE A 160 -13.13 10.72 -11.54
C PHE A 160 -14.60 11.04 -11.83
N GLU A 161 -15.39 11.39 -10.82
CA GLU A 161 -16.77 11.81 -11.07
C GLU A 161 -16.83 13.13 -11.85
N LYS A 162 -15.95 14.08 -11.51
CA LYS A 162 -15.82 15.34 -12.26
C LYS A 162 -15.45 15.10 -13.73
N MET A 163 -14.50 14.20 -14.00
CA MET A 163 -14.11 13.78 -15.36
C MET A 163 -15.32 13.30 -16.16
N ARG A 164 -16.18 12.48 -15.54
CA ARG A 164 -17.39 11.93 -16.17
C ARG A 164 -18.47 13.00 -16.40
N LEU A 165 -18.68 13.89 -15.43
CA LEU A 165 -19.64 14.99 -15.54
C LEU A 165 -19.26 16.00 -16.62
N GLU A 166 -17.96 16.22 -16.83
CA GLU A 166 -17.43 17.06 -17.90
C GLU A 166 -17.39 16.36 -19.27
N GLY A 167 -17.81 15.09 -19.35
CA GLY A 167 -17.84 14.32 -20.60
C GLY A 167 -16.47 13.95 -21.15
N ALA A 168 -15.43 13.94 -20.33
CA ALA A 168 -14.09 13.53 -20.75
C ALA A 168 -14.03 12.01 -21.04
N GLU A 169 -13.17 11.63 -21.98
CA GLU A 169 -12.99 10.24 -22.41
C GLU A 169 -12.42 9.38 -21.28
N VAL A 170 -13.15 8.35 -20.88
CA VAL A 170 -12.70 7.33 -19.91
C VAL A 170 -11.98 6.23 -20.68
N ASP A 171 -10.70 6.03 -20.39
CA ASP A 171 -9.89 5.00 -21.03
C ASP A 171 -9.53 3.85 -20.07
N VAL A 172 -8.78 2.88 -20.58
CA VAL A 172 -8.29 1.71 -19.85
C VAL A 172 -7.46 2.14 -18.62
N MET A 173 -6.63 3.19 -18.75
CA MET A 173 -5.77 3.67 -17.67
C MET A 173 -6.58 4.37 -16.57
N THR A 174 -7.64 5.08 -16.94
CA THR A 174 -8.62 5.63 -15.99
C THR A 174 -9.21 4.50 -15.15
N MET A 175 -9.69 3.44 -15.79
CA MET A 175 -10.35 2.34 -15.08
C MET A 175 -9.39 1.57 -14.17
N VAL A 176 -8.15 1.30 -14.61
CA VAL A 176 -7.13 0.68 -13.75
C VAL A 176 -6.86 1.54 -12.51
N SER A 177 -6.71 2.85 -12.69
CA SER A 177 -6.41 3.78 -11.59
C SER A 177 -7.55 3.87 -10.58
N VAL A 178 -8.79 4.00 -11.07
CA VAL A 178 -9.97 4.12 -10.22
C VAL A 178 -10.29 2.80 -9.50
N LEU A 179 -10.14 1.65 -10.17
CA LEU A 179 -10.29 0.35 -9.53
C LEU A 179 -9.23 0.12 -8.44
N SER A 180 -7.98 0.54 -8.66
CA SER A 180 -6.94 0.52 -7.64
C SER A 180 -7.30 1.40 -6.44
N ILE A 181 -7.83 2.60 -6.67
CA ILE A 181 -8.32 3.48 -5.61
C ILE A 181 -9.45 2.81 -4.80
N CYS A 182 -10.43 2.21 -5.49
CA CYS A 182 -11.50 1.47 -4.84
C CYS A 182 -10.97 0.29 -4.02
N SER A 183 -9.98 -0.44 -4.54
CA SER A 183 -9.27 -1.52 -3.87
C SER A 183 -8.62 -1.06 -2.56
N ASP A 184 -7.88 0.04 -2.61
CA ASP A 184 -7.12 0.54 -1.45
C ASP A 184 -8.04 1.17 -0.40
N LEU A 185 -9.15 1.81 -0.82
CA LEU A 185 -10.18 2.30 0.09
C LEU A 185 -11.13 1.21 0.60
N ALA A 186 -11.09 0.01 0.03
CA ALA A 186 -12.13 -1.03 0.14
C ALA A 186 -13.56 -0.49 -0.14
N ALA A 187 -13.67 0.41 -1.13
CA ALA A 187 -14.93 1.01 -1.56
C ALA A 187 -15.65 0.09 -2.54
N LEU A 188 -16.29 -0.97 -2.03
CA LEU A 188 -16.93 -2.02 -2.83
C LEU A 188 -18.05 -1.47 -3.71
N SER A 189 -18.84 -0.50 -3.22
CA SER A 189 -19.96 0.05 -4.00
C SER A 189 -19.45 0.85 -5.21
N ASN A 190 -18.43 1.69 -4.99
CA ASN A 190 -17.75 2.38 -6.07
C ASN A 190 -17.04 1.39 -7.02
N GLY A 191 -16.39 0.36 -6.49
CA GLY A 191 -15.74 -0.70 -7.26
C GLY A 191 -16.70 -1.44 -8.19
N LYS A 192 -17.89 -1.83 -7.70
CA LYS A 192 -18.94 -2.48 -8.50
C LYS A 192 -19.46 -1.56 -9.62
N GLN A 193 -19.62 -0.27 -9.36
CA GLN A 193 -20.00 0.71 -10.39
C GLN A 193 -18.91 0.82 -11.47
N CYS A 194 -17.64 0.87 -11.06
CA CYS A 194 -16.52 0.89 -11.99
C CYS A 194 -16.45 -0.40 -12.81
N HIS A 195 -16.67 -1.56 -12.21
CA HIS A 195 -16.76 -2.82 -12.96
C HIS A 195 -17.92 -2.80 -13.98
N GLY A 196 -19.08 -2.26 -13.61
CA GLY A 196 -20.18 -2.04 -14.56
C GLY A 196 -19.80 -1.09 -15.72
N LEU A 197 -18.99 -0.06 -15.44
CA LEU A 197 -18.44 0.82 -16.48
C LEU A 197 -17.44 0.12 -17.38
N VAL A 198 -16.59 -0.77 -16.84
CA VAL A 198 -15.68 -1.61 -17.64
C VAL A 198 -16.48 -2.38 -18.68
N ILE A 199 -17.56 -3.06 -18.26
CA ILE A 199 -18.43 -3.84 -19.15
C ILE A 199 -19.12 -2.92 -20.17
N LYS A 200 -19.65 -1.77 -19.71
CA LYS A 200 -20.34 -0.80 -20.58
C LYS A 200 -19.43 -0.27 -21.69
N TYR A 201 -18.15 -0.05 -21.40
CA TYR A 201 -17.18 0.48 -22.35
C TYR A 201 -16.46 -0.61 -23.16
N GLY A 202 -16.73 -1.90 -22.91
CA GLY A 202 -16.10 -3.00 -23.65
C GLY A 202 -14.64 -3.27 -23.25
N PHE A 203 -14.24 -2.89 -22.04
CA PHE A 203 -12.86 -3.05 -21.55
C PHE A 203 -12.58 -4.45 -20.96
N GLU A 204 -13.59 -5.30 -20.82
CA GLU A 204 -13.52 -6.60 -20.14
C GLU A 204 -12.82 -7.71 -20.94
N LEU A 205 -12.91 -7.71 -22.28
CA LEU A 205 -12.42 -8.83 -23.11
C LEU A 205 -11.05 -8.62 -23.77
N GLY A 206 -10.39 -7.47 -23.56
CA GLY A 206 -9.15 -7.13 -24.30
C GLY A 206 -7.97 -6.66 -23.45
N TYR A 207 -8.19 -6.28 -22.19
CA TYR A 207 -7.18 -5.56 -21.41
C TYR A 207 -6.85 -6.27 -20.09
N LEU A 208 -5.79 -7.09 -20.10
CA LEU A 208 -5.27 -7.77 -18.92
C LEU A 208 -5.11 -6.86 -17.68
N PRO A 209 -4.60 -5.62 -17.79
CA PRO A 209 -4.50 -4.73 -16.63
C PRO A 209 -5.83 -4.45 -15.94
N VAL A 210 -6.93 -4.35 -16.70
CA VAL A 210 -8.27 -4.09 -16.16
C VAL A 210 -8.79 -5.31 -15.42
N GLY A 211 -8.68 -6.50 -16.01
CA GLY A 211 -9.05 -7.76 -15.34
C GLY A 211 -8.29 -7.96 -14.03
N ASN A 212 -6.99 -7.69 -14.03
CA ASN A 212 -6.15 -7.73 -12.83
C ASN A 212 -6.61 -6.73 -11.76
N ALA A 213 -6.93 -5.50 -12.16
CA ALA A 213 -7.42 -4.47 -11.25
C ALA A 213 -8.80 -4.81 -10.66
N ILE A 214 -9.68 -5.47 -11.42
CA ILE A 214 -10.97 -5.96 -10.94
C ILE A 214 -10.79 -7.05 -9.88
N ILE A 215 -9.93 -8.04 -10.14
CA ILE A 215 -9.62 -9.11 -9.18
C ILE A 215 -9.09 -8.51 -7.87
N ASP A 216 -8.07 -7.64 -7.97
CA ASP A 216 -7.47 -6.98 -6.80
C ASP A 216 -8.52 -6.17 -6.03
N MET A 217 -9.35 -5.40 -6.74
CA MET A 217 -10.43 -4.61 -6.15
C MET A 217 -11.40 -5.48 -5.36
N TYR A 218 -11.96 -6.55 -5.95
CA TYR A 218 -12.89 -7.42 -5.22
C TYR A 218 -12.23 -8.12 -4.03
N ALA A 219 -11.00 -8.62 -4.21
CA ALA A 219 -10.25 -9.29 -3.16
C ALA A 219 -9.96 -8.36 -1.97
N LYS A 220 -9.45 -7.14 -2.23
CA LYS A 220 -9.18 -6.12 -1.20
C LYS A 220 -10.42 -5.39 -0.68
N CYS A 221 -11.58 -5.58 -1.30
CA CYS A 221 -12.89 -5.17 -0.77
C CYS A 221 -13.57 -6.25 0.08
N GLY A 222 -12.95 -7.42 0.27
CA GLY A 222 -13.54 -8.47 1.12
C GLY A 222 -14.57 -9.36 0.43
N CYS A 223 -14.60 -9.37 -0.92
CA CYS A 223 -15.53 -10.14 -1.73
C CYS A 223 -14.76 -11.13 -2.61
N MET A 224 -14.25 -12.19 -1.98
CA MET A 224 -13.33 -13.12 -2.63
C MET A 224 -14.03 -13.95 -3.71
N GLU A 225 -15.31 -14.24 -3.54
CA GLU A 225 -16.13 -15.01 -4.47
C GLU A 225 -16.26 -14.29 -5.82
N ASP A 226 -16.56 -12.98 -5.80
CA ASP A 226 -16.62 -12.14 -7.00
C ASP A 226 -15.23 -12.04 -7.66
N ALA A 227 -14.15 -11.93 -6.88
CA ALA A 227 -12.78 -11.93 -7.39
C ALA A 227 -12.44 -13.23 -8.13
N CYS A 228 -12.82 -14.38 -7.56
CA CYS A 228 -12.63 -15.70 -8.17
C CYS A 228 -13.44 -15.86 -9.45
N LEU A 229 -14.68 -15.36 -9.48
CA LEU A 229 -15.51 -15.39 -10.67
C LEU A 229 -14.89 -14.56 -11.81
N CYS A 230 -14.44 -13.35 -11.50
CA CYS A 230 -13.75 -12.49 -12.48
C CYS A 230 -12.49 -13.18 -12.99
N PHE A 231 -11.67 -13.76 -12.11
CA PHE A 231 -10.47 -14.51 -12.47
C PHE A 231 -10.78 -15.68 -13.41
N LYS A 232 -11.76 -16.52 -13.08
CA LYS A 232 -12.17 -17.66 -13.91
C LYS A 232 -12.55 -17.21 -15.32
N ASN A 233 -13.31 -16.12 -15.42
CA ASN A 233 -13.80 -15.57 -16.69
C ASN A 233 -12.73 -14.83 -17.51
N MET A 234 -11.52 -14.61 -17.00
CA MET A 234 -10.45 -14.00 -17.79
C MET A 234 -9.98 -14.95 -18.91
N PRO A 235 -9.97 -14.50 -20.19
CA PRO A 235 -9.55 -15.32 -21.31
C PRO A 235 -8.06 -15.66 -21.29
N LEU A 236 -7.25 -14.73 -20.77
CA LEU A 236 -5.82 -14.90 -20.58
C LEU A 236 -5.46 -14.53 -19.15
N LYS A 237 -4.56 -15.31 -18.55
CA LYS A 237 -4.09 -15.12 -17.17
C LYS A 237 -2.57 -14.98 -17.22
N ASN A 238 -2.04 -14.05 -16.43
CA ASN A 238 -0.61 -13.82 -16.32
C ASN A 238 -0.16 -13.89 -14.85
N VAL A 239 1.14 -13.71 -14.61
CA VAL A 239 1.70 -13.71 -13.26
C VAL A 239 0.98 -12.73 -12.32
N ILE A 240 0.46 -11.61 -12.84
CA ILE A 240 -0.23 -10.59 -12.05
C ILE A 240 -1.64 -11.07 -11.65
N SER A 241 -2.42 -11.66 -12.55
CA SER A 241 -3.75 -12.20 -12.22
C SER A 241 -3.66 -13.27 -11.13
N TRP A 242 -2.71 -14.19 -11.26
CA TRP A 242 -2.47 -15.25 -10.27
C TRP A 242 -2.01 -14.69 -8.92
N THR A 243 -1.07 -13.73 -8.95
CA THR A 243 -0.58 -13.08 -7.73
C THR A 243 -1.70 -12.32 -7.01
N ALA A 244 -2.59 -11.63 -7.73
CA ALA A 244 -3.75 -10.96 -7.13
C ALA A 244 -4.69 -11.95 -6.43
N LEU A 245 -4.92 -13.13 -7.02
CA LEU A 245 -5.73 -14.19 -6.43
C LEU A 245 -5.08 -14.78 -5.16
N ILE A 246 -3.80 -15.15 -5.23
CA ILE A 246 -3.03 -15.74 -4.12
C ILE A 246 -2.94 -14.76 -2.93
N THR A 247 -2.57 -13.51 -3.20
CA THR A 247 -2.50 -12.46 -2.17
C THR A 247 -3.88 -12.13 -1.58
N GLY A 248 -4.92 -12.16 -2.41
CA GLY A 248 -6.32 -12.05 -2.00
C GLY A 248 -6.69 -13.10 -0.96
N TYR A 249 -6.49 -14.39 -1.27
CA TYR A 249 -6.72 -15.48 -0.32
C TYR A 249 -5.90 -15.32 0.97
N GLY A 250 -4.60 -14.98 0.85
CA GLY A 250 -3.72 -14.76 1.99
C GLY A 250 -4.23 -13.68 2.96
N LYS A 251 -4.69 -12.53 2.44
CA LYS A 251 -5.26 -11.45 3.26
C LYS A 251 -6.56 -11.86 3.97
N GLN A 252 -7.32 -12.79 3.40
CA GLN A 252 -8.52 -13.34 4.02
C GLN A 252 -8.22 -14.44 5.06
N GLY A 253 -6.96 -14.86 5.20
CA GLY A 253 -6.58 -16.00 6.05
C GLY A 253 -6.89 -17.36 5.41
N ARG A 254 -7.21 -17.40 4.12
CA ARG A 254 -7.54 -18.62 3.35
C ARG A 254 -6.26 -19.26 2.78
N GLY A 255 -5.39 -19.71 3.68
CA GLY A 255 -4.03 -20.14 3.34
C GLY A 255 -3.98 -21.33 2.40
N LEU A 256 -4.86 -22.31 2.57
CA LEU A 256 -4.89 -23.51 1.74
C LEU A 256 -5.32 -23.18 0.30
N GLU A 257 -6.34 -22.35 0.12
CA GLU A 257 -6.79 -21.94 -1.22
C GLU A 257 -5.75 -21.05 -1.93
N ALA A 258 -4.97 -20.27 -1.16
CA ALA A 258 -3.85 -19.52 -1.71
C ALA A 258 -2.77 -20.45 -2.28
N LEU A 259 -2.47 -21.56 -1.59
CA LEU A 259 -1.50 -22.56 -2.03
C LEU A 259 -2.02 -23.40 -3.20
N GLU A 260 -3.32 -23.75 -3.20
CA GLU A 260 -3.96 -24.42 -4.34
C GLU A 260 -3.87 -23.55 -5.60
N ALA A 261 -4.13 -22.25 -5.48
CA ALA A 261 -3.97 -21.31 -6.58
C ALA A 261 -2.50 -21.18 -7.03
N PHE A 262 -1.55 -21.20 -6.10
CA PHE A 262 -0.11 -21.20 -6.40
C PHE A 262 0.32 -22.46 -7.15
N ASP A 263 -0.10 -23.64 -6.68
CA ASP A 263 0.25 -24.90 -7.33
C ASP A 263 -0.42 -25.02 -8.71
N THR A 264 -1.67 -24.55 -8.85
CA THR A 264 -2.37 -24.49 -10.15
C THR A 264 -1.67 -23.56 -11.15
N MET A 265 -1.19 -22.40 -10.69
CA MET A 265 -0.40 -21.48 -11.50
C MET A 265 0.85 -22.15 -12.08
N GLU A 266 1.54 -22.97 -11.28
CA GLU A 266 2.71 -23.74 -11.74
C GLU A 266 2.31 -24.81 -12.77
N VAL A 267 1.20 -25.51 -12.55
CA VAL A 267 0.68 -26.54 -13.48
C VAL A 267 0.28 -25.92 -14.83
N GLU A 268 -0.29 -24.72 -14.83
CA GLU A 268 -0.60 -23.97 -16.06
C GLU A 268 0.64 -23.35 -16.73
N GLY A 269 1.84 -23.60 -16.21
CA GLY A 269 3.10 -23.15 -16.80
C GLY A 269 3.39 -21.66 -16.61
N VAL A 270 2.69 -20.99 -15.70
CA VAL A 270 2.93 -19.57 -15.39
C VAL A 270 3.98 -19.49 -14.28
N ALA A 271 5.20 -19.03 -14.62
CA ALA A 271 6.28 -18.93 -13.65
C ALA A 271 5.98 -17.90 -12.54
N PRO A 272 6.00 -18.30 -11.24
CA PRO A 272 5.90 -17.39 -10.11
C PRO A 272 7.05 -16.38 -10.06
N ASN A 273 6.76 -15.17 -9.60
CA ASN A 273 7.79 -14.15 -9.36
C ASN A 273 7.95 -13.87 -7.86
N LYS A 274 8.86 -12.95 -7.51
CA LYS A 274 9.12 -12.52 -6.13
C LYS A 274 7.84 -12.10 -5.37
N ILE A 275 6.92 -11.42 -6.04
CA ILE A 275 5.68 -10.97 -5.41
C ILE A 275 4.70 -12.13 -5.20
N THR A 276 4.65 -13.09 -6.13
CA THR A 276 3.86 -14.32 -6.00
C THR A 276 4.30 -15.14 -4.79
N PHE A 277 5.61 -15.38 -4.64
CA PHE A 277 6.16 -16.10 -3.49
C PHE A 277 5.90 -15.37 -2.18
N LEU A 278 6.05 -14.04 -2.16
CA LEU A 278 5.69 -13.24 -0.99
C LEU A 278 4.22 -13.43 -0.61
N GLY A 279 3.29 -13.41 -1.58
CA GLY A 279 1.87 -13.64 -1.35
C GLY A 279 1.55 -15.02 -0.78
N ALA A 280 2.19 -16.08 -1.29
CA ALA A 280 2.02 -17.44 -0.79
C ALA A 280 2.59 -17.60 0.63
N LEU A 281 3.79 -17.07 0.92
CA LEU A 281 4.37 -17.09 2.28
C LEU A 281 3.53 -16.31 3.28
N TYR A 282 2.97 -15.17 2.85
CA TYR A 282 2.06 -14.38 3.65
C TYR A 282 0.80 -15.18 4.02
N ALA A 283 0.23 -15.91 3.06
CA ALA A 283 -0.90 -16.79 3.28
C ALA A 283 -0.56 -17.92 4.27
N CYS A 284 0.63 -18.53 4.16
CA CYS A 284 1.11 -19.51 5.12
C CYS A 284 1.22 -18.93 6.53
N SER A 285 1.81 -17.73 6.68
CA SER A 285 1.96 -17.07 7.99
C SER A 285 0.62 -16.86 8.70
N HIS A 286 -0.39 -16.38 7.96
CA HIS A 286 -1.70 -16.10 8.54
C HIS A 286 -2.55 -17.35 8.80
N ALA A 287 -2.26 -18.46 8.14
CA ALA A 287 -2.91 -19.75 8.36
C ALA A 287 -2.10 -20.71 9.25
N GLY A 288 -0.91 -20.33 9.73
CA GLY A 288 -0.06 -21.18 10.56
C GLY A 288 0.53 -22.40 9.83
N LEU A 289 0.63 -22.35 8.50
CA LEU A 289 1.08 -23.49 7.67
C LEU A 289 2.61 -23.55 7.57
N VAL A 290 3.27 -23.94 8.67
CA VAL A 290 4.75 -23.92 8.77
C VAL A 290 5.44 -24.78 7.71
N GLN A 291 4.96 -26.01 7.51
CA GLN A 291 5.56 -26.94 6.54
C GLN A 291 5.45 -26.42 5.10
N GLU A 292 4.27 -25.92 4.73
CA GLU A 292 4.03 -25.33 3.41
C GLU A 292 4.82 -24.03 3.22
N GLY A 293 4.97 -23.21 4.25
CA GLY A 293 5.83 -22.03 4.19
C GLY A 293 7.28 -22.38 3.85
N TRP A 294 7.84 -23.43 4.46
CA TRP A 294 9.16 -23.94 4.09
C TRP A 294 9.21 -24.51 2.68
N ARG A 295 8.17 -25.24 2.23
CA ARG A 295 8.08 -25.74 0.85
C ARG A 295 8.13 -24.58 -0.15
N VAL A 296 7.31 -23.55 0.05
CA VAL A 296 7.24 -22.36 -0.81
C VAL A 296 8.57 -21.60 -0.82
N PHE A 297 9.17 -21.36 0.35
CA PHE A 297 10.46 -20.67 0.45
C PHE A 297 11.60 -21.42 -0.25
N ASN A 298 11.68 -22.74 -0.04
CA ASN A 298 12.71 -23.57 -0.68
C ASN A 298 12.49 -23.68 -2.20
N THR A 299 11.23 -23.73 -2.65
CA THR A 299 10.89 -23.72 -4.07
C THR A 299 11.36 -22.43 -4.74
N MET A 300 11.16 -21.28 -4.10
CA MET A 300 11.65 -19.99 -4.58
C MET A 300 13.17 -20.00 -4.80
N VAL A 301 13.92 -20.46 -3.79
CA VAL A 301 15.38 -20.41 -3.79
C VAL A 301 16.00 -21.45 -4.72
N HIS A 302 15.52 -22.70 -4.66
CA HIS A 302 16.19 -23.83 -5.31
C HIS A 302 15.62 -24.16 -6.69
N LYS A 303 14.28 -24.12 -6.87
CA LYS A 303 13.65 -24.43 -8.18
C LYS A 303 13.72 -23.22 -9.12
N TYR A 304 13.34 -22.04 -8.63
CA TYR A 304 13.28 -20.83 -9.45
C TYR A 304 14.53 -19.95 -9.39
N SER A 305 15.49 -20.27 -8.50
CA SER A 305 16.71 -19.45 -8.32
C SER A 305 16.42 -17.97 -8.04
N ILE A 306 15.30 -17.69 -7.35
CA ILE A 306 14.89 -16.35 -6.99
C ILE A 306 15.51 -15.99 -5.63
N ALA A 307 16.39 -14.99 -5.63
CA ALA A 307 16.98 -14.48 -4.39
C ALA A 307 15.90 -13.87 -3.47
N PRO A 308 15.79 -14.30 -2.20
CA PRO A 308 14.83 -13.75 -1.26
C PRO A 308 15.09 -12.26 -0.96
N MET A 309 14.03 -11.46 -1.03
CA MET A 309 13.98 -10.09 -0.50
C MET A 309 13.70 -10.07 1.02
N MET A 310 13.93 -8.94 1.69
CA MET A 310 13.70 -8.78 3.14
C MET A 310 12.28 -9.19 3.56
N GLU A 311 11.29 -8.86 2.74
CA GLU A 311 9.88 -9.17 2.99
C GLU A 311 9.60 -10.69 3.06
N HIS A 312 10.34 -11.51 2.30
CA HIS A 312 10.20 -12.96 2.38
C HIS A 312 10.75 -13.51 3.70
N TYR A 313 11.88 -12.98 4.16
CA TYR A 313 12.43 -13.33 5.46
C TYR A 313 11.48 -12.90 6.58
N THR A 314 10.92 -11.70 6.50
CA THR A 314 9.90 -11.21 7.44
C THR A 314 8.70 -12.15 7.51
N CYS A 315 8.16 -12.62 6.38
CA CYS A 315 7.04 -13.57 6.37
C CYS A 315 7.40 -14.92 6.99
N MET A 316 8.60 -15.45 6.73
CA MET A 316 9.06 -16.70 7.35
C MET A 316 9.25 -16.57 8.87
N VAL A 317 9.83 -15.46 9.32
CA VAL A 317 10.00 -15.18 10.75
C VAL A 317 8.64 -15.02 11.44
N ASP A 318 7.72 -14.29 10.81
CA ASP A 318 6.36 -14.12 11.31
C ASP A 318 5.63 -15.47 11.41
N LEU A 319 5.69 -16.30 10.35
CA LEU A 319 5.12 -17.65 10.33
C LEU A 319 5.63 -18.51 11.48
N LEU A 320 6.97 -18.59 11.64
CA LEU A 320 7.59 -19.42 12.68
C LEU A 320 7.27 -18.89 14.08
N ALA A 321 7.36 -17.58 14.29
CA ALA A 321 7.15 -16.98 15.60
C ALA A 321 5.68 -17.05 16.04
N ARG A 322 4.73 -16.86 15.12
CA ARG A 322 3.30 -17.02 15.38
C ARG A 322 2.93 -18.45 15.70
N SER A 323 3.61 -19.41 15.07
CA SER A 323 3.45 -20.85 15.32
C SER A 323 4.25 -21.35 16.54
N ASN A 324 4.77 -20.44 17.38
CA ASN A 324 5.54 -20.73 18.59
C ASN A 324 6.88 -21.47 18.35
N CYS A 325 7.39 -21.47 17.12
CA CYS A 325 8.69 -22.03 16.73
C CYS A 325 9.82 -21.00 16.92
N PHE A 326 9.91 -20.38 18.09
CA PHE A 326 10.83 -19.25 18.35
C PHE A 326 12.31 -19.59 18.17
N SER A 327 12.72 -20.81 18.53
CA SER A 327 14.11 -21.26 18.38
C SER A 327 14.50 -21.39 16.90
N GLU A 328 13.59 -21.87 16.05
CA GLU A 328 13.77 -21.93 14.60
C GLU A 328 13.78 -20.55 13.98
N ALA A 329 12.83 -19.69 14.38
CA ALA A 329 12.77 -18.30 13.92
C ALA A 329 14.07 -17.56 14.23
N TYR A 330 14.60 -17.69 15.46
CA TYR A 330 15.85 -17.05 15.85
C TYR A 330 17.05 -17.56 15.06
N LYS A 331 17.18 -18.90 14.89
CA LYS A 331 18.22 -19.50 14.04
C LYS A 331 18.11 -19.06 12.58
N PHE A 332 16.90 -18.88 12.07
CA PHE A 332 16.66 -18.39 10.71
C PHE A 332 17.15 -16.94 10.54
N ILE A 333 16.87 -16.07 11.51
CA ILE A 333 17.38 -14.69 11.55
C ILE A 333 18.91 -14.66 11.58
N GLU A 334 19.56 -15.56 12.32
CA GLU A 334 21.03 -15.62 12.39
C GLU A 334 21.68 -16.11 11.08
N ARG A 335 20.98 -16.94 10.31
CA ARG A 335 21.50 -17.54 9.07
C ARG A 335 21.28 -16.69 7.83
N MET A 336 20.38 -15.70 7.89
CA MET A 336 20.05 -14.93 6.71
C MET A 336 21.24 -14.06 6.25
N PRO A 337 21.44 -13.86 4.94
CA PRO A 337 22.63 -13.21 4.39
C PRO A 337 22.62 -11.67 4.55
N VAL A 338 21.54 -11.11 5.07
CA VAL A 338 21.27 -9.67 5.20
C VAL A 338 20.98 -9.34 6.66
N LYS A 339 21.21 -8.09 7.10
CA LYS A 339 20.86 -7.70 8.47
C LYS A 339 19.34 -7.51 8.61
N PRO A 340 18.73 -7.86 9.76
CA PRO A 340 17.29 -7.73 9.94
C PRO A 340 16.90 -6.26 9.90
N ASP A 341 15.86 -5.94 9.14
CA ASP A 341 15.29 -4.61 9.14
C ASP A 341 14.32 -4.40 10.31
N THR A 342 13.89 -3.14 10.47
CA THR A 342 12.95 -2.72 11.51
C THR A 342 11.64 -3.52 11.47
N ARG A 343 11.14 -3.82 10.26
CA ARG A 343 9.86 -4.52 10.06
C ARG A 343 9.93 -5.97 10.53
N LEU A 344 10.99 -6.70 10.17
CA LEU A 344 11.23 -8.06 10.59
C LEU A 344 11.31 -8.17 12.13
N LEU A 345 12.10 -7.31 12.75
CA LEU A 345 12.25 -7.30 14.21
C LEU A 345 10.94 -6.91 14.91
N THR A 346 10.15 -6.02 14.33
CA THR A 346 8.82 -5.63 14.83
C THR A 346 7.85 -6.81 14.77
N ALA A 347 7.81 -7.56 13.67
CA ALA A 347 6.98 -8.76 13.54
C ALA A 347 7.38 -9.84 14.55
N PHE A 348 8.70 -10.08 14.71
CA PHE A 348 9.22 -11.03 15.67
C PHE A 348 8.92 -10.62 17.12
N LEU A 349 9.15 -9.35 17.46
CA LEU A 349 8.83 -8.80 18.78
C LEU A 349 7.34 -8.91 19.09
N SER A 350 6.47 -8.56 18.13
CA SER A 350 5.01 -8.67 18.28
C SER A 350 4.61 -10.09 18.65
N SER A 351 5.16 -11.09 17.97
CA SER A 351 4.89 -12.50 18.26
C SER A 351 5.41 -12.93 19.63
N CYS A 352 6.61 -12.49 20.04
CA CYS A 352 7.15 -12.72 21.39
C CYS A 352 6.23 -12.14 22.47
N CYS A 353 5.66 -10.94 22.25
CA CYS A 353 4.74 -10.30 23.18
C CYS A 353 3.43 -11.09 23.31
N THR A 354 2.85 -11.53 22.18
CA THR A 354 1.61 -12.34 22.17
C THR A 354 1.78 -13.65 22.94
N HIS A 355 2.91 -14.34 22.75
CA HIS A 355 3.22 -15.61 23.42
C HIS A 355 3.91 -15.44 24.79
N LYS A 356 3.99 -14.20 25.32
CA LYS A 356 4.61 -13.86 26.61
C LYS A 356 6.05 -14.36 26.79
N ASN A 357 6.82 -14.46 25.71
CA ASN A 357 8.23 -14.83 25.76
C ASN A 357 9.09 -13.63 26.19
N LEU A 358 9.25 -13.46 27.50
CA LEU A 358 9.80 -12.24 28.07
C LEU A 358 11.28 -11.99 27.72
N GLU A 359 12.09 -13.06 27.67
CA GLU A 359 13.53 -12.95 27.42
C GLU A 359 13.82 -12.51 25.99
N LEU A 360 13.20 -13.17 25.01
CA LEU A 360 13.37 -12.81 23.60
C LEU A 360 12.79 -11.43 23.31
N ALA A 361 11.63 -11.09 23.86
CA ALA A 361 11.02 -9.76 23.66
C ALA A 361 11.96 -8.63 24.15
N ARG A 362 12.58 -8.78 25.33
CA ARG A 362 13.56 -7.80 25.83
C ARG A 362 14.79 -7.68 24.94
N SER A 363 15.34 -8.82 24.51
CA SER A 363 16.52 -8.88 23.65
C SER A 363 16.29 -8.23 22.28
N VAL A 364 15.21 -8.62 21.60
CA VAL A 364 14.81 -8.11 20.27
C VAL A 364 14.43 -6.64 20.36
N GLY A 365 13.67 -6.25 21.39
CA GLY A 365 13.28 -4.87 21.62
C GLY A 365 14.48 -3.94 21.81
N LYS A 366 15.48 -4.36 22.60
CA LYS A 366 16.72 -3.59 22.76
C LYS A 366 17.44 -3.41 21.41
N LYS A 367 17.61 -4.49 20.64
CA LYS A 367 18.22 -4.43 19.30
C LYS A 367 17.47 -3.46 18.37
N LEU A 368 16.14 -3.49 18.38
CA LEU A 368 15.29 -2.63 17.56
C LEU A 368 15.45 -1.14 17.91
N LEU A 369 15.52 -0.81 19.20
CA LEU A 369 15.72 0.57 19.67
C LEU A 369 17.14 1.12 19.38
N GLU A 370 18.13 0.22 19.25
CA GLU A 370 19.50 0.55 18.85
C GLU A 370 19.63 0.69 17.33
N SER A 371 18.96 -0.16 16.55
CA SER A 371 19.05 -0.17 15.08
C SER A 371 18.19 0.88 14.39
N ALA A 372 17.03 1.22 14.95
CA ALA A 372 16.06 2.13 14.35
C ALA A 372 15.41 3.02 15.43
N PRO A 373 16.15 4.01 15.96
CA PRO A 373 15.70 4.83 17.08
C PRO A 373 14.49 5.71 16.76
N GLU A 374 14.23 5.98 15.48
CA GLU A 374 13.13 6.84 15.01
C GLU A 374 11.77 6.10 14.90
N GLU A 375 11.77 4.76 14.98
CA GLU A 375 10.57 3.98 14.68
C GLU A 375 9.58 3.94 15.85
N ALA A 376 8.49 4.70 15.77
CA ALA A 376 7.46 4.76 16.83
C ALA A 376 6.84 3.40 17.19
N GLY A 377 6.65 2.50 16.21
CA GLY A 377 6.05 1.18 16.41
C GLY A 377 6.81 0.31 17.42
N ALA A 378 8.15 0.39 17.40
CA ALA A 378 9.02 -0.37 18.31
C ALA A 378 8.80 -0.01 19.78
N TYR A 379 8.74 1.30 20.07
CA TYR A 379 8.48 1.79 21.43
C TYR A 379 7.09 1.41 21.90
N MET A 380 6.08 1.52 21.01
CA MET A 380 4.72 1.13 21.36
C MET A 380 4.64 -0.36 21.71
N LEU A 381 5.25 -1.25 20.89
CA LEU A 381 5.27 -2.68 21.18
C LEU A 381 6.01 -3.01 22.48
N LEU A 382 7.16 -2.37 22.73
CA LEU A 382 7.92 -2.57 23.98
C LEU A 382 7.18 -2.04 25.20
N SER A 383 6.54 -0.88 25.08
CA SER A 383 5.75 -0.31 26.16
C SER A 383 4.55 -1.20 26.47
N ASN A 384 3.87 -1.72 25.46
CA ASN A 384 2.77 -2.68 25.61
C ASN A 384 3.26 -3.97 26.30
N PHE A 385 4.42 -4.48 25.88
CA PHE A 385 5.05 -5.65 26.49
C PHE A 385 5.34 -5.47 27.98
N TYR A 386 6.04 -4.38 28.35
CA TYR A 386 6.34 -4.11 29.77
C TYR A 386 5.06 -3.92 30.58
N GLY A 387 4.01 -3.31 29.98
CA GLY A 387 2.68 -3.22 30.59
C GLY A 387 2.07 -4.60 30.87
N LEU A 388 2.07 -5.51 29.89
CA LEU A 388 1.58 -6.89 30.04
C LEU A 388 2.38 -7.70 31.06
N ALA A 389 3.68 -7.42 31.20
CA ALA A 389 4.55 -8.04 32.18
C ALA A 389 4.44 -7.43 33.59
N GLY A 390 3.64 -6.38 33.78
CA GLY A 390 3.51 -5.65 35.05
C GLY A 390 4.73 -4.78 35.40
N ASP A 391 5.65 -4.57 34.47
CA ASP A 391 6.88 -3.80 34.66
C ASP A 391 6.66 -2.31 34.38
N LEU A 392 6.11 -1.60 35.39
CA LEU A 392 5.85 -0.16 35.30
C LEU A 392 7.12 0.68 35.08
N GLN A 393 8.28 0.21 35.57
CA GLN A 393 9.55 0.90 35.35
C GLN A 393 10.00 0.81 33.88
N GLY A 394 9.87 -0.38 33.28
CA GLY A 394 10.11 -0.59 31.85
C GLY A 394 9.23 0.30 30.97
N VAL A 395 7.93 0.40 31.29
CA VAL A 395 6.99 1.30 30.62
C VAL A 395 7.46 2.76 30.73
N ALA A 396 7.79 3.23 31.94
CA ALA A 396 8.24 4.60 32.17
C ALA A 396 9.54 4.92 31.42
N LYS A 397 10.48 3.96 31.38
CA LYS A 397 11.75 4.10 30.65
C LYS A 397 11.54 4.24 29.15
N VAL A 398 10.71 3.39 28.55
CA VAL A 398 10.40 3.46 27.11
C VAL A 398 9.72 4.78 26.77
N ARG A 399 8.79 5.26 27.61
CA ARG A 399 8.13 6.56 27.43
C ARG A 399 9.09 7.73 27.49
N ARG A 400 9.99 7.77 28.46
CA ARG A 400 11.03 8.81 28.56
C ARG A 400 11.89 8.81 27.30
N LEU A 401 12.29 7.63 26.83
CA LEU A 401 13.08 7.50 25.60
C LEU A 401 12.35 8.02 24.35
N MET A 402 11.02 7.82 24.25
CA MET A 402 10.22 8.40 23.17
C MET A 402 10.19 9.92 23.21
N LEU A 403 10.02 10.50 24.40
CA LEU A 403 9.98 11.95 24.61
C LEU A 403 11.34 12.59 24.28
N ASP A 404 12.42 12.01 24.80
CA ASP A 404 13.79 12.50 24.60
C ASP A 404 14.20 12.49 23.12
N ARG A 405 13.67 11.53 22.35
CA ARG A 405 13.92 11.38 20.90
C ARG A 405 12.86 12.05 20.02
N GLY A 406 11.87 12.74 20.60
CA GLY A 406 10.83 13.45 19.84
C GLY A 406 9.89 12.55 19.01
N ILE A 407 9.79 11.26 19.37
CA ILE A 407 9.05 10.26 18.60
C ILE A 407 7.54 10.50 18.70
N ARG A 408 6.89 10.66 17.54
CA ARG A 408 5.44 10.86 17.45
C ARG A 408 4.75 9.60 16.95
N LYS A 409 3.62 9.26 17.58
CA LYS A 409 2.77 8.15 17.14
C LYS A 409 2.05 8.52 15.84
N GLU A 410 2.05 7.58 14.89
CA GLU A 410 1.22 7.71 13.68
C GLU A 410 -0.26 7.81 14.07
N LYS A 411 -0.99 8.69 13.37
CA LYS A 411 -2.43 8.87 13.63
C LYS A 411 -3.20 7.66 13.10
N ALA A 412 -3.88 6.96 14.00
CA ALA A 412 -4.79 5.90 13.61
C ALA A 412 -6.05 6.49 12.97
N CYS A 413 -6.39 6.00 11.78
CA CYS A 413 -7.60 6.35 11.06
C CYS A 413 -8.36 5.07 10.67
N THR A 414 -9.68 5.09 10.89
CA THR A 414 -10.58 4.05 10.39
C THR A 414 -11.60 4.70 9.49
N TRP A 415 -11.95 4.04 8.38
CA TRP A 415 -12.99 4.50 7.49
C TRP A 415 -14.00 3.42 7.13
N ILE A 416 -15.16 3.88 6.67
CA ILE A 416 -16.32 3.06 6.30
C ILE A 416 -16.97 3.68 5.06
N GLU A 417 -17.44 2.84 4.14
CA GLU A 417 -18.24 3.26 2.99
C GLU A 417 -19.74 3.10 3.33
N ILE A 418 -20.50 4.20 3.29
CA ILE A 418 -21.96 4.21 3.47
C ILE A 418 -22.57 5.04 2.35
N ASN A 419 -23.59 4.51 1.68
CA ASN A 419 -24.29 5.22 0.61
C ASN A 419 -23.32 5.82 -0.45
N LYS A 420 -22.30 5.05 -0.85
CA LYS A 420 -21.26 5.45 -1.84
C LYS A 420 -20.33 6.58 -1.39
N THR A 421 -20.40 6.95 -0.12
CA THR A 421 -19.53 7.97 0.49
C THR A 421 -18.59 7.30 1.48
N VAL A 422 -17.31 7.63 1.41
CA VAL A 422 -16.30 7.10 2.35
C VAL A 422 -16.13 8.08 3.51
N HIS A 423 -16.50 7.66 4.73
CA HIS A 423 -16.41 8.43 5.96
C HIS A 423 -15.16 7.99 6.75
N SER A 424 -14.34 8.93 7.25
CA SER A 424 -13.16 8.65 8.10
C SER A 424 -13.36 9.13 9.51
N PHE A 425 -12.74 8.42 10.44
CA PHE A 425 -12.65 8.80 11.84
C PHE A 425 -11.22 8.68 12.33
N GLN A 426 -10.79 9.67 13.10
CA GLN A 426 -9.62 9.57 13.98
C GLN A 426 -10.06 9.24 15.42
N SER A 427 -9.12 8.85 16.28
CA SER A 427 -9.42 8.64 17.69
C SER A 427 -9.94 9.93 18.33
N GLY A 428 -11.12 9.87 18.95
CA GLY A 428 -11.77 11.00 19.59
C GLY A 428 -12.41 12.00 18.62
N ASP A 429 -12.48 11.68 17.32
CA ASP A 429 -13.03 12.57 16.30
C ASP A 429 -14.47 12.99 16.63
N ARG A 430 -14.75 14.29 16.44
CA ARG A 430 -16.05 14.93 16.64
C ARG A 430 -16.52 15.72 15.42
N SER A 431 -15.74 15.73 14.33
CA SER A 431 -15.98 16.56 13.13
C SER A 431 -17.15 16.08 12.27
N HIS A 432 -17.52 14.80 12.36
CA HIS A 432 -18.60 14.24 11.56
C HIS A 432 -19.97 14.85 11.93
N PRO A 433 -20.87 15.15 10.97
CA PRO A 433 -22.18 15.74 11.26
C PRO A 433 -23.03 14.93 12.25
N LEU A 434 -22.97 13.59 12.17
CA LEU A 434 -23.68 12.67 13.06
C LEU A 434 -22.90 12.33 14.35
N SER A 435 -21.84 13.07 14.67
CA SER A 435 -20.96 12.80 15.82
C SER A 435 -21.75 12.59 17.13
N LYS A 436 -22.69 13.48 17.45
CA LYS A 436 -23.49 13.36 18.69
C LYS A 436 -24.30 12.06 18.75
N GLU A 437 -24.91 11.66 17.64
CA GLU A 437 -25.71 10.43 17.54
C GLU A 437 -24.82 9.18 17.67
N ILE A 438 -23.66 9.17 17.02
CA ILE A 438 -22.66 8.09 17.13
C ILE A 438 -22.26 7.90 18.59
N TYR A 439 -21.85 8.96 19.28
CA TYR A 439 -21.42 8.84 20.68
C TYR A 439 -22.56 8.41 21.61
N ASN A 440 -23.78 8.92 21.43
CA ASN A 440 -24.92 8.50 22.23
C ASN A 440 -25.23 7.01 22.05
N TYR A 441 -25.25 6.53 20.80
CA TYR A 441 -25.48 5.13 20.50
C TYR A 441 -24.36 4.24 21.05
N LEU A 442 -23.09 4.62 20.84
CA LEU A 442 -21.95 3.89 21.37
C LEU A 442 -21.96 3.81 22.90
N GLN A 443 -22.35 4.88 23.61
CA GLN A 443 -22.50 4.86 25.07
C GLN A 443 -23.58 3.87 25.51
N HIS A 444 -24.71 3.79 24.81
CA HIS A 444 -25.75 2.80 25.10
C HIS A 444 -25.26 1.37 24.85
N LEU A 445 -24.61 1.15 23.70
CA LEU A 445 -24.03 -0.13 23.34
C LEU A 445 -22.94 -0.58 24.33
N PHE A 446 -22.09 0.35 24.80
CA PHE A 446 -21.06 0.08 25.81
C PHE A 446 -21.65 -0.37 27.15
N LYS A 447 -22.76 0.23 27.58
CA LYS A 447 -23.48 -0.22 28.79
C LYS A 447 -23.96 -1.67 28.62
N LYS A 448 -24.52 -2.01 27.45
CA LYS A 448 -24.96 -3.36 27.11
C LYS A 448 -23.79 -4.35 27.02
N LEU A 449 -22.64 -3.92 26.48
CA LEU A 449 -21.41 -4.73 26.46
C LEU A 449 -20.94 -5.05 27.89
N LYS A 450 -20.87 -4.04 28.77
CA LYS A 450 -20.46 -4.24 30.16
C LYS A 450 -21.38 -5.17 30.94
N SER A 451 -22.70 -5.06 30.73
CA SER A 451 -23.65 -6.00 31.36
C SER A 451 -23.50 -7.45 30.88
N ASN A 452 -22.83 -7.66 29.74
CA ASN A 452 -22.49 -8.98 29.20
C ASN A 452 -21.04 -9.40 29.50
N GLY A 453 -20.38 -8.74 30.47
CA GLY A 453 -19.06 -9.14 30.97
C GLY A 453 -17.86 -8.54 30.22
N TYR A 454 -18.06 -7.58 29.32
CA TYR A 454 -16.97 -6.84 28.70
C TYR A 454 -16.32 -5.87 29.70
N VAL A 455 -15.00 -5.94 29.80
CA VAL A 455 -14.17 -5.00 30.56
C VAL A 455 -13.28 -4.25 29.56
N PRO A 456 -13.39 -2.91 29.46
CA PRO A 456 -12.53 -2.13 28.59
C PRO A 456 -11.06 -2.28 28.96
N ASP A 457 -10.21 -2.55 27.98
CA ASP A 457 -8.76 -2.56 28.20
C ASP A 457 -8.23 -1.12 28.22
N THR A 458 -8.12 -0.57 29.43
CA THR A 458 -7.56 0.76 29.70
C THR A 458 -6.04 0.76 29.84
N SER A 459 -5.38 -0.40 29.82
CA SER A 459 -3.94 -0.53 30.05
C SER A 459 -3.09 0.25 29.04
N MET A 460 -3.67 0.49 27.86
CA MET A 460 -3.06 1.19 26.73
C MET A 460 -3.36 2.70 26.71
N VAL A 461 -4.16 3.22 27.64
CA VAL A 461 -4.43 4.65 27.77
C VAL A 461 -3.32 5.29 28.62
N MET A 462 -2.47 6.04 27.94
CA MET A 462 -1.22 6.56 28.51
C MET A 462 -1.41 7.87 29.27
N GLN A 463 -2.55 8.55 29.09
CA GLN A 463 -2.87 9.80 29.77
C GLN A 463 -3.07 9.54 31.27
N ASN A 464 -2.48 10.39 32.10
CA ASN A 464 -2.67 10.36 33.55
C ASN A 464 -4.04 10.96 33.92
N VAL A 465 -5.09 10.20 33.65
CA VAL A 465 -6.49 10.54 33.93
C VAL A 465 -7.11 9.42 34.76
N ASP A 466 -8.22 9.71 35.41
CA ASP A 466 -9.00 8.73 36.14
C ASP A 466 -9.53 7.61 35.22
N GLU A 467 -9.91 6.49 35.81
CA GLU A 467 -10.27 5.29 35.06
C GLU A 467 -11.52 5.47 34.20
N GLN A 468 -12.47 6.29 34.65
CA GLN A 468 -13.66 6.63 33.88
C GLN A 468 -13.27 7.40 32.61
N ARG A 469 -12.35 8.36 32.73
CA ARG A 469 -11.86 9.10 31.57
C ARG A 469 -11.03 8.23 30.62
N LYS A 470 -10.31 7.22 31.12
CA LYS A 470 -9.63 6.24 30.25
C LYS A 470 -10.62 5.42 29.43
N GLU A 471 -11.71 4.96 30.05
CA GLU A 471 -12.77 4.24 29.32
C GLU A 471 -13.39 5.10 28.22
N GLU A 472 -13.61 6.41 28.46
CA GLU A 472 -14.11 7.33 27.44
C GLU A 472 -13.14 7.49 26.27
N ILE A 473 -11.84 7.48 26.52
CA ILE A 473 -10.81 7.50 25.47
C ILE A 473 -10.87 6.21 24.64
N VAL A 474 -10.99 5.06 25.30
CA VAL A 474 -11.13 3.74 24.66
C VAL A 474 -12.42 3.64 23.85
N LEU A 475 -13.52 4.24 24.31
CA LEU A 475 -14.77 4.36 23.56
C LEU A 475 -14.58 5.18 22.28
N GLY A 476 -13.74 6.21 22.33
CA GLY A 476 -13.42 7.10 21.23
C GLY A 476 -12.47 6.53 20.18
N HIS A 477 -12.09 5.24 20.24
CA HIS A 477 -11.26 4.64 19.19
C HIS A 477 -11.94 4.72 17.82
N SER A 478 -11.15 5.02 16.78
CA SER A 478 -11.64 5.24 15.42
C SER A 478 -12.50 4.10 14.88
N GLU A 479 -12.19 2.86 15.24
CA GLU A 479 -12.92 1.65 14.85
C GLU A 479 -14.34 1.66 15.38
N LYS A 480 -14.50 2.03 16.66
CA LYS A 480 -15.80 2.07 17.32
C LYS A 480 -16.65 3.20 16.73
N LEU A 481 -16.05 4.33 16.39
CA LEU A 481 -16.76 5.43 15.71
C LEU A 481 -17.25 5.00 14.32
N ALA A 482 -16.40 4.33 13.54
CA ALA A 482 -16.77 3.83 12.22
C ALA A 482 -17.87 2.75 12.29
N ILE A 483 -17.76 1.80 13.23
CA ILE A 483 -18.81 0.79 13.49
C ILE A 483 -20.09 1.46 13.97
N GLY A 484 -20.00 2.44 14.88
CA GLY A 484 -21.13 3.19 15.38
C GLY A 484 -21.89 3.91 14.27
N LEU A 485 -21.18 4.60 13.35
CA LEU A 485 -21.79 5.17 12.15
C LEU A 485 -22.44 4.08 11.30
N GLY A 486 -21.76 2.96 11.06
CA GLY A 486 -22.30 1.83 10.33
C GLY A 486 -23.61 1.31 10.92
N LEU A 487 -23.69 1.18 12.24
CA LEU A 487 -24.87 0.68 12.95
C LEU A 487 -26.06 1.64 12.86
N ILE A 488 -25.85 2.95 13.04
CA ILE A 488 -26.94 3.93 13.01
C ILE A 488 -27.43 4.25 11.58
N SER A 489 -26.55 4.16 10.59
CA SER A 489 -26.83 4.62 9.22
C SER A 489 -27.21 3.51 8.24
N THR A 490 -27.26 2.24 8.67
CA THR A 490 -27.63 1.12 7.78
C THR A 490 -28.67 0.20 8.40
N PRO A 491 -29.54 -0.45 7.60
CA PRO A 491 -30.59 -1.32 8.11
C PRO A 491 -30.04 -2.52 8.93
N PRO A 492 -30.81 -3.03 9.91
CA PRO A 492 -30.47 -4.27 10.62
C PRO A 492 -30.16 -5.43 9.66
N GLY A 493 -29.19 -6.26 10.03
CA GLY A 493 -28.72 -7.38 9.19
C GLY A 493 -27.76 -7.00 8.06
N THR A 494 -27.58 -5.71 7.75
CA THR A 494 -26.59 -5.28 6.73
C THR A 494 -25.17 -5.59 7.21
N ARG A 495 -24.29 -6.11 6.35
CA ARG A 495 -22.87 -6.30 6.70
C ARG A 495 -22.18 -4.94 6.86
N ILE A 496 -21.39 -4.75 7.92
CA ILE A 496 -20.58 -3.54 8.13
C ILE A 496 -19.15 -3.83 7.69
N VAL A 497 -18.57 -2.98 6.85
CA VAL A 497 -17.16 -3.11 6.45
C VAL A 497 -16.39 -1.86 6.88
N ILE A 498 -15.37 -2.04 7.72
CA ILE A 498 -14.46 -0.97 8.13
C ILE A 498 -13.04 -1.28 7.69
N VAL A 499 -12.26 -0.23 7.43
CA VAL A 499 -10.83 -0.35 7.10
C VAL A 499 -10.01 0.55 7.98
N LYS A 500 -8.88 0.05 8.46
CA LYS A 500 -7.94 0.77 9.32
C LYS A 500 -6.55 0.83 8.66
N ASN A 501 -5.89 1.99 8.73
CA ASN A 501 -4.54 2.16 8.20
C ASN A 501 -3.46 1.42 9.01
N LEU A 502 -3.75 1.15 10.28
CA LEU A 502 -2.87 0.45 11.21
C LEU A 502 -3.51 -0.87 11.64
N ARG A 503 -2.73 -1.72 12.31
CA ARG A 503 -3.23 -2.92 12.98
C ARG A 503 -4.31 -2.56 14.02
N MET A 504 -5.41 -3.32 14.03
CA MET A 504 -6.48 -3.16 15.02
C MET A 504 -5.98 -3.54 16.41
N CYS A 505 -6.28 -2.74 17.45
CA CYS A 505 -5.87 -3.06 18.82
C CYS A 505 -6.71 -4.22 19.42
N VAL A 506 -6.19 -4.87 20.46
CA VAL A 506 -6.84 -6.01 21.13
C VAL A 506 -8.27 -5.66 21.57
N ASP A 507 -8.44 -4.52 22.23
CA ASP A 507 -9.74 -4.06 22.71
C ASP A 507 -10.76 -3.89 21.59
N CYS A 508 -10.37 -3.20 20.50
CA CYS A 508 -11.23 -3.01 19.34
C CYS A 508 -11.58 -4.34 18.67
N HIS A 509 -10.64 -5.28 18.61
CA HIS A 509 -10.89 -6.62 18.07
C HIS A 509 -11.94 -7.38 18.91
N VAL A 510 -11.76 -7.43 20.23
CA VAL A 510 -12.70 -8.09 21.16
C VAL A 510 -14.07 -7.44 21.10
N VAL A 511 -14.14 -6.11 21.19
CA VAL A 511 -15.40 -5.36 21.13
C VAL A 511 -16.11 -5.57 19.81
N THR A 512 -15.41 -5.57 18.68
CA THR A 512 -16.04 -5.78 17.37
C THR A 512 -16.72 -7.15 17.30
N GLY A 513 -16.07 -8.19 17.84
CA GLY A 513 -16.69 -9.50 18.01
C GLY A 513 -17.97 -9.43 18.83
N LEU A 514 -17.92 -8.84 20.03
CA LEU A 514 -19.09 -8.73 20.89
C LEU A 514 -20.23 -7.91 20.27
N ILE A 515 -19.92 -6.83 19.54
CA ILE A 515 -20.91 -6.04 18.80
C ILE A 515 -21.58 -6.91 17.73
N SER A 516 -20.81 -7.71 16.98
CA SER A 516 -21.38 -8.61 15.96
C SER A 516 -22.44 -9.56 16.54
N LYS A 517 -22.20 -10.07 17.76
CA LYS A 517 -23.13 -10.94 18.50
C LYS A 517 -24.35 -10.18 19.01
N ILE A 518 -24.14 -9.00 19.58
CA ILE A 518 -25.21 -8.22 20.23
C ILE A 518 -26.19 -7.64 19.21
N GLU A 519 -25.68 -7.17 18.08
CA GLU A 519 -26.47 -6.55 17.01
C GLU A 519 -26.93 -7.58 15.97
N GLY A 520 -26.42 -8.81 16.02
CA GLY A 520 -26.75 -9.87 15.06
C GLY A 520 -26.30 -9.52 13.63
N ARG A 521 -25.13 -8.89 13.49
CA ARG A 521 -24.60 -8.38 12.22
C ARG A 521 -23.20 -8.88 11.97
N GLU A 522 -22.93 -9.27 10.74
CA GLU A 522 -21.56 -9.52 10.28
C GLU A 522 -20.80 -8.18 10.20
N ILE A 523 -19.64 -8.12 10.86
CA ILE A 523 -18.73 -6.98 10.77
C ILE A 523 -17.42 -7.47 10.18
N VAL A 524 -16.95 -6.81 9.14
CA VAL A 524 -15.68 -7.14 8.51
C VAL A 524 -14.75 -5.96 8.66
N ALA A 525 -13.61 -6.21 9.31
CA ALA A 525 -12.59 -5.20 9.48
C ALA A 525 -11.34 -5.58 8.71
N ARG A 526 -10.87 -4.69 7.84
CA ARG A 526 -9.58 -4.81 7.17
C ARG A 526 -8.58 -3.92 7.90
N ASP A 527 -7.56 -4.49 8.52
CA ASP A 527 -6.44 -3.71 9.05
C ASP A 527 -5.31 -3.61 8.01
N SER A 528 -4.15 -3.09 8.41
CA SER A 528 -2.97 -2.97 7.53
C SER A 528 -2.48 -4.30 6.98
N ASN A 529 -2.84 -5.42 7.62
CA ASN A 529 -2.32 -6.74 7.35
C ASN A 529 -3.41 -7.62 6.72
N ARG A 530 -4.53 -7.84 7.42
CA ARG A 530 -5.51 -8.86 7.08
C ARG A 530 -6.95 -8.39 7.25
N PHE A 531 -7.86 -9.24 6.78
CA PHE A 531 -9.26 -9.18 7.13
C PHE A 531 -9.56 -9.96 8.41
N HIS A 532 -10.51 -9.42 9.16
CA HIS A 532 -11.13 -9.99 10.33
C HIS A 532 -12.62 -10.04 10.05
N HIS A 533 -13.18 -11.24 9.91
CA HIS A 533 -14.63 -11.43 9.72
C HIS A 533 -15.22 -11.79 11.06
N PHE A 534 -16.01 -10.87 11.62
CA PHE A 534 -16.67 -11.03 12.91
C PHE A 534 -18.13 -11.46 12.70
N LYS A 535 -18.48 -12.61 13.26
CA LYS A 535 -19.83 -13.15 13.23
C LYS A 535 -20.11 -13.88 14.54
N ASP A 536 -21.26 -13.58 15.14
CA ASP A 536 -21.75 -14.23 16.37
C ASP A 536 -20.76 -14.20 17.56
N GLY A 537 -19.89 -13.18 17.62
CA GLY A 537 -18.89 -13.04 18.69
C GLY A 537 -17.51 -13.59 18.35
N LEU A 538 -17.39 -14.31 17.23
CA LEU A 538 -16.16 -14.96 16.80
C LEU A 538 -15.52 -14.19 15.65
N CYS A 539 -14.19 -14.27 15.56
CA CYS A 539 -13.42 -13.71 14.44
C CYS A 539 -12.80 -14.85 13.63
N SER A 540 -12.77 -14.70 12.30
CA SER A 540 -12.11 -15.63 11.37
C SER A 540 -10.60 -15.78 11.60
N CYS A 541 -9.98 -14.97 12.45
CA CYS A 541 -8.57 -15.13 12.81
C CYS A 541 -8.33 -16.16 13.92
N GLU A 542 -9.38 -16.69 14.59
CA GLU A 542 -9.25 -17.70 15.65
C GLU A 542 -8.21 -17.34 16.74
N ASN A 543 -8.14 -16.06 17.12
CA ASN A 543 -7.14 -15.52 18.06
C ASN A 543 -5.67 -15.65 17.59
N HIS A 544 -5.44 -16.03 16.34
CA HIS A 544 -4.21 -15.72 15.60
C HIS A 544 -4.28 -14.23 15.21
N TRP A 545 -4.40 -13.36 16.21
CA TRP A 545 -4.39 -11.91 16.06
C TRP A 545 -3.02 -11.49 15.58
#